data_AF-A0A0M0K8B8-F1
#
_entry.id   AF-A0A0M0K8B8-F1
#
_cell.length_a   1.000
_cell.length_b   1.000
_cell.length_c   1.000
_cell.angle_alpha   90.00
_cell.angle_beta   90.00
_cell.angle_gamma   90.00
#
_symmetry.space_group_name_H-M   'P 1'
#
loop_
_entity.id
_entity.type
_entity.pdbx_description
1 polymer ?
#
loop_
_entity_poly.entity_id
_entity_poly.type
_entity_poly.pdbx_seq_one_letter_code
_entity_poly.pdbx_strand_id
1 'polypeptide(L)'
;MQAIADRVDAMLSPIEQDDDAAVGEGELNGDVYAIALQEVVDINGFGAYAGHMAYSAFGGGDAAVDGLNDGVMDEVLRWQHLLFEVLSGYKLVARKALVGMTIFVFVRFEHLPFCNARVSALGTGPLGLGNKGAVAVSLQLYGSSLCLVGVHLASGTSNTLARNEDVGRLHERLRFPDARTIPGLVVRPPGPATIGEHEFVVWLGDMNYRIRMADEGVRRAMTATPPPLAELAAADELRFERLAGRVFAGYEEAPLLFAPTYKYDRGTDVYDTSHKKRAPAWCDRILWRESELVTLLGADNVVELGRSARNGAQARPEARRGS
;
A
#
# COMPACT_ATOMS: atom_id res chain seq x y z
N MET A 1 31.88 3.77 15.57
CA MET A 1 32.10 3.64 14.11
C MET A 1 32.45 2.22 13.72
N GLN A 2 33.48 1.58 14.30
CA GLN A 2 33.83 0.18 13.99
C GLN A 2 32.69 -0.82 14.28
N ALA A 3 32.04 -0.70 15.46
CA ALA A 3 30.90 -1.56 15.81
C ALA A 3 29.63 -1.38 14.94
N ILE A 4 29.55 -0.30 14.14
CA ILE A 4 28.47 -0.11 13.16
C ILE A 4 28.87 -0.76 11.84
N ALA A 5 30.14 -0.61 11.43
CA ALA A 5 30.69 -1.28 10.25
C ALA A 5 30.67 -2.81 10.39
N ASP A 6 31.07 -3.34 11.55
CA ASP A 6 31.09 -4.79 11.79
C ASP A 6 29.67 -5.40 11.81
N ARG A 7 28.65 -4.60 12.15
CA ARG A 7 27.23 -4.99 12.16
C ARG A 7 26.61 -4.92 10.76
N VAL A 8 27.08 -4.00 9.92
CA VAL A 8 26.76 -3.92 8.49
C VAL A 8 27.39 -5.10 7.75
N ASP A 9 28.66 -5.44 8.00
CA ASP A 9 29.33 -6.59 7.39
C ASP A 9 28.68 -7.93 7.80
N ALA A 10 28.20 -8.06 9.04
CA ALA A 10 27.44 -9.23 9.46
C ALA A 10 26.05 -9.32 8.79
N MET A 11 25.40 -8.19 8.49
CA MET A 11 24.13 -8.13 7.76
C MET A 11 24.28 -8.35 6.24
N LEU A 12 25.47 -8.12 5.70
CA LEU A 12 25.85 -8.36 4.30
C LEU A 12 26.47 -9.76 4.09
N SER A 13 26.52 -10.60 5.13
CA SER A 13 26.94 -11.99 4.95
C SER A 13 25.98 -12.70 3.99
N PRO A 14 26.47 -13.42 2.97
CA PRO A 14 25.60 -14.06 1.98
C PRO A 14 24.62 -15.00 2.67
N ILE A 15 23.32 -14.72 2.52
CA ILE A 15 22.28 -15.70 2.78
C ILE A 15 22.54 -16.85 1.80
N GLU A 16 22.70 -18.08 2.30
CA GLU A 16 22.86 -19.27 1.45
C GLU A 16 21.75 -19.27 0.39
N GLN A 17 22.16 -19.09 -0.86
CA GLN A 17 21.28 -19.10 -2.01
C GLN A 17 20.76 -20.52 -2.19
N ASP A 18 19.45 -20.70 -2.02
CA ASP A 18 18.75 -21.86 -2.55
C ASP A 18 18.61 -21.62 -4.06
N ASP A 19 19.66 -22.02 -4.79
CA ASP A 19 19.74 -22.00 -6.24
C ASP A 19 18.73 -23.02 -6.82
N ASP A 20 17.46 -22.65 -6.95
CA ASP A 20 16.53 -23.28 -7.93
C ASP A 20 15.15 -22.60 -8.12
N ALA A 21 14.94 -21.36 -7.66
CA ALA A 21 13.76 -20.59 -8.04
C ALA A 21 14.16 -19.42 -8.95
N ALA A 22 14.19 -19.66 -10.26
CA ALA A 22 14.26 -18.59 -11.25
C ALA A 22 13.02 -17.69 -11.12
N VAL A 23 13.14 -16.64 -10.29
CA VAL A 23 12.20 -15.51 -10.28
C VAL A 23 12.33 -14.86 -11.66
N GLY A 24 11.30 -15.00 -12.50
CA GLY A 24 11.31 -14.43 -13.84
C GLY A 24 11.68 -12.95 -13.79
N GLU A 25 12.75 -12.57 -14.50
CA GLU A 25 13.19 -11.19 -14.66
C GLU A 25 12.13 -10.41 -15.45
N GLY A 26 11.11 -9.91 -14.76
CA GLY A 26 10.27 -8.84 -15.28
C GLY A 26 11.09 -7.55 -15.28
N GLU A 27 11.30 -6.96 -16.46
CA GLU A 27 12.03 -5.70 -16.58
C GLU A 27 11.27 -4.59 -15.85
N LEU A 28 11.89 -3.96 -14.84
CA LEU A 28 11.28 -2.91 -14.03
C LEU A 28 11.06 -1.64 -14.86
N ASN A 29 9.83 -1.39 -15.30
CA ASN A 29 9.49 -0.30 -16.22
C ASN A 29 8.49 0.74 -15.68
N GLY A 30 8.16 0.73 -14.38
CA GLY A 30 7.28 1.74 -13.80
C GLY A 30 7.96 3.10 -13.63
N ASP A 31 7.28 4.22 -13.85
CA ASP A 31 7.87 5.56 -13.58
C ASP A 31 7.95 5.87 -12.08
N VAL A 32 7.01 5.29 -11.33
CA VAL A 32 6.86 5.41 -9.87
C VAL A 32 6.58 4.03 -9.31
N TYR A 33 7.34 3.63 -8.28
CA TYR A 33 7.05 2.45 -7.48
C TYR A 33 6.59 2.87 -6.08
N ALA A 34 5.44 2.38 -5.65
CA ALA A 34 4.91 2.55 -4.30
C ALA A 34 4.88 1.19 -3.60
N ILE A 35 5.71 1.01 -2.58
CA ILE A 35 5.83 -0.24 -1.83
C ILE A 35 5.34 0.00 -0.41
N ALA A 36 4.23 -0.62 -0.02
CA ALA A 36 3.71 -0.55 1.34
C ALA A 36 3.83 -1.91 2.03
N LEU A 37 4.42 -1.93 3.22
CA LEU A 37 4.60 -3.12 4.04
C LEU A 37 3.82 -2.99 5.35
N GLN A 38 3.29 -4.10 5.85
CA GLN A 38 2.59 -4.19 7.13
C GLN A 38 3.23 -5.27 8.00
N GLU A 39 3.15 -5.07 9.32
CA GLU A 39 3.78 -5.95 10.33
C GLU A 39 5.30 -6.14 10.11
N VAL A 40 6.01 -5.08 9.69
CA VAL A 40 7.49 -5.16 9.52
C VAL A 40 8.21 -5.45 10.84
N VAL A 41 7.57 -5.21 11.99
CA VAL A 41 8.08 -5.61 13.30
C VAL A 41 7.06 -6.44 14.06
N ASP A 42 7.52 -7.38 14.89
CA ASP A 42 6.67 -8.11 15.83
C ASP A 42 6.19 -7.17 16.95
N ILE A 43 4.90 -6.85 16.98
CA ILE A 43 4.31 -5.85 17.88
C ILE A 43 3.86 -6.48 19.21
N ASN A 44 4.73 -7.31 19.81
CA ASN A 44 4.45 -7.98 21.09
C ASN A 44 4.94 -7.20 22.32
N GLY A 45 5.46 -5.97 22.16
CA GLY A 45 6.10 -5.21 23.24
C GLY A 45 5.51 -3.83 23.52
N PHE A 46 5.45 -3.46 24.81
CA PHE A 46 5.09 -2.14 25.35
C PHE A 46 5.85 -0.96 24.70
N GLY A 47 7.03 -1.21 24.12
CA GLY A 47 7.85 -0.20 23.43
C GLY A 47 7.24 0.35 22.12
N ALA A 48 6.46 -0.45 21.40
CA ALA A 48 5.77 0.02 20.18
C ALA A 48 4.65 1.04 20.50
N TYR A 49 4.05 0.91 21.69
CA TYR A 49 3.02 1.81 22.19
C TYR A 49 3.61 3.13 22.72
N ALA A 50 4.79 3.07 23.36
CA ALA A 50 5.51 4.25 23.84
C ALA A 50 6.00 5.16 22.68
N GLY A 51 6.52 4.59 21.59
CA GLY A 51 6.92 5.35 20.40
C GLY A 51 5.73 6.04 19.71
N HIS A 52 4.56 5.40 19.69
CA HIS A 52 3.33 6.00 19.14
C HIS A 52 2.82 7.19 19.98
N MET A 53 2.96 7.15 21.31
CA MET A 53 2.63 8.26 22.20
C MET A 53 3.52 9.48 21.94
N ALA A 54 4.82 9.28 21.70
CA ALA A 54 5.72 10.35 21.29
C ALA A 54 5.36 10.90 19.90
N TYR A 55 5.09 10.03 18.92
CA TYR A 55 4.69 10.41 17.56
C TYR A 55 3.46 11.34 17.53
N SER A 56 2.45 11.02 18.34
CA SER A 56 1.19 11.78 18.41
C SER A 56 1.34 13.14 19.11
N ALA A 57 2.34 13.29 19.98
CA ALA A 57 2.59 14.52 20.73
C ALA A 57 3.43 15.57 19.97
N PHE A 58 4.27 15.15 19.00
CA PHE A 58 5.27 16.03 18.35
C PHE A 58 5.01 16.34 16.86
N GLY A 59 3.83 16.01 16.32
CA GLY A 59 3.38 16.61 15.06
C GLY A 59 4.00 16.04 13.76
N GLY A 60 4.47 14.78 13.75
CA GLY A 60 4.54 13.98 12.52
C GLY A 60 5.43 14.45 11.36
N GLY A 61 6.35 15.41 11.58
CA GLY A 61 7.32 15.88 10.57
C GLY A 61 8.38 14.82 10.19
N ASP A 62 9.36 15.18 9.35
CA ASP A 62 10.46 14.28 8.94
C ASP A 62 11.27 13.75 10.14
N ALA A 63 11.35 14.55 11.23
CA ALA A 63 11.93 14.15 12.51
C ALA A 63 11.08 13.14 13.32
N ALA A 64 9.85 12.81 12.89
CA ALA A 64 8.99 11.84 13.58
C ALA A 64 9.41 10.37 13.30
N VAL A 65 10.38 10.18 12.40
CA VAL A 65 11.10 8.91 12.23
C VAL A 65 11.97 8.62 13.48
N ASP A 66 12.46 9.66 14.18
CA ASP A 66 13.29 9.52 15.38
C ASP A 66 12.48 9.11 16.65
N GLY A 67 11.15 9.02 16.55
CA GLY A 67 10.27 8.57 17.63
C GLY A 67 9.93 7.06 17.58
N LEU A 68 10.42 6.35 16.57
CA LEU A 68 10.29 4.91 16.46
C LEU A 68 11.33 4.23 17.37
N ASN A 69 10.95 3.14 18.04
CA ASN A 69 11.92 2.32 18.78
C ASN A 69 13.01 1.84 17.81
N ASP A 70 14.28 1.80 18.24
CA ASP A 70 15.46 1.49 17.41
C ASP A 70 15.23 0.27 16.49
N GLY A 71 14.59 -0.79 17.02
CA GLY A 71 14.30 -2.01 16.24
C GLY A 71 13.32 -1.85 15.08
N VAL A 72 12.40 -0.88 15.12
CA VAL A 72 11.52 -0.57 13.97
C VAL A 72 12.30 0.14 12.88
N MET A 73 13.19 1.06 13.28
CA MET A 73 14.03 1.78 12.34
C MET A 73 15.04 0.87 11.66
N ASP A 74 15.64 -0.05 12.39
CA ASP A 74 16.56 -1.04 11.85
C ASP A 74 15.90 -1.84 10.72
N GLU A 75 14.68 -2.35 10.93
CA GLU A 75 13.99 -3.14 9.91
C GLU A 75 13.51 -2.30 8.72
N VAL A 76 13.02 -1.08 8.96
CA VAL A 76 12.66 -0.15 7.88
C VAL A 76 13.88 0.20 7.02
N LEU A 77 15.05 0.41 7.63
CA LEU A 77 16.28 0.68 6.91
C LEU A 77 16.81 -0.56 6.17
N ARG A 78 16.64 -1.75 6.74
CA ARG A 78 16.95 -3.02 6.07
C ARG A 78 16.14 -3.18 4.78
N TRP A 79 14.82 -3.00 4.84
CA TRP A 79 13.97 -3.02 3.65
C TRP A 79 14.36 -1.95 2.63
N GLN A 80 14.67 -0.74 3.10
CA GLN A 80 15.12 0.33 2.22
C GLN A 80 16.40 -0.04 1.46
N HIS A 81 17.35 -0.70 2.12
CA HIS A 81 18.60 -1.14 1.50
C HIS A 81 18.34 -2.17 0.40
N LEU A 82 17.55 -3.21 0.70
CA LEU A 82 17.17 -4.24 -0.28
C LEU A 82 16.42 -3.63 -1.49
N LEU A 83 15.51 -2.69 -1.24
CA LEU A 83 14.79 -2.00 -2.31
C LEU A 83 15.70 -1.13 -3.17
N PHE A 84 16.78 -0.55 -2.62
CA PHE A 84 17.75 0.19 -3.43
C PHE A 84 18.54 -0.72 -4.37
N GLU A 85 18.85 -1.95 -3.97
CA GLU A 85 19.54 -2.91 -4.82
C GLU A 85 18.68 -3.30 -6.02
N VAL A 86 17.39 -3.54 -5.78
CA VAL A 86 16.41 -3.90 -6.82
C VAL A 86 16.06 -2.69 -7.71
N LEU A 87 15.92 -1.49 -7.14
CA LEU A 87 15.48 -0.27 -7.81
C LEU A 87 16.63 0.69 -8.15
N SER A 88 17.75 0.19 -8.65
CA SER A 88 18.98 0.95 -8.90
C SER A 88 18.84 2.14 -9.87
N GLY A 89 17.81 2.16 -10.74
CA GLY A 89 17.45 3.26 -11.64
C GLY A 89 16.52 4.33 -11.03
N TYR A 90 16.25 4.26 -9.73
CA TYR A 90 15.25 5.08 -9.05
C TYR A 90 15.82 5.78 -7.83
N LYS A 91 15.14 6.86 -7.41
CA LYS A 91 15.40 7.56 -6.15
C LYS A 91 14.22 7.38 -5.21
N LEU A 92 14.49 7.01 -3.96
CA LEU A 92 13.52 7.12 -2.87
C LEU A 92 13.20 8.61 -2.64
N VAL A 93 12.00 9.04 -3.01
CA VAL A 93 11.54 10.43 -2.86
C VAL A 93 10.70 10.65 -1.61
N ALA A 94 10.11 9.59 -1.05
CA ALA A 94 9.38 9.64 0.20
C ALA A 94 9.39 8.30 0.91
N ARG A 95 9.40 8.37 2.24
CA ARG A 95 9.22 7.23 3.14
C ARG A 95 8.41 7.66 4.34
N LYS A 96 7.48 6.82 4.78
CA LYS A 96 6.79 7.06 6.05
C LYS A 96 6.50 5.74 6.75
N ALA A 97 6.71 5.71 8.06
CA ALA A 97 6.39 4.58 8.91
C ALA A 97 5.42 4.99 10.03
N LEU A 98 4.61 4.04 10.48
CA LEU A 98 3.71 4.13 11.61
C LEU A 98 3.62 2.76 12.28
N VAL A 99 4.24 2.61 13.45
CA VAL A 99 4.35 1.33 14.16
C VAL A 99 4.96 0.25 13.25
N GLY A 100 4.21 -0.79 12.86
CA GLY A 100 4.69 -1.86 11.97
C GLY A 100 4.33 -1.66 10.50
N MET A 101 3.86 -0.48 10.10
CA MET A 101 3.53 -0.17 8.71
C MET A 101 4.55 0.79 8.13
N THR A 102 4.94 0.60 6.88
CA THR A 102 5.79 1.55 6.16
C THR A 102 5.38 1.66 4.71
N ILE A 103 5.63 2.82 4.10
CA ILE A 103 5.52 3.05 2.67
C ILE A 103 6.82 3.66 2.16
N PHE A 104 7.29 3.15 1.02
CA PHE A 104 8.41 3.68 0.24
C PHE A 104 7.90 4.10 -1.14
N VAL A 105 8.30 5.28 -1.58
CA VAL A 105 7.97 5.77 -2.93
C VAL A 105 9.24 6.10 -3.67
N PHE A 106 9.47 5.36 -4.74
CA PHE A 106 10.61 5.49 -5.64
C PHE A 106 10.16 6.11 -6.95
N VAL A 107 10.93 7.07 -7.46
CA VAL A 107 10.67 7.74 -8.74
C VAL A 107 11.90 7.61 -9.62
N ARG A 108 11.70 7.32 -10.91
CA ARG A 108 12.79 7.21 -11.87
C ARG A 108 13.57 8.51 -11.96
N PHE A 109 14.90 8.44 -12.13
CA PHE A 109 15.77 9.62 -12.10
C PHE A 109 15.33 10.75 -13.05
N GLU A 110 14.79 10.41 -14.22
CA GLU A 110 14.37 11.38 -15.24
C GLU A 110 13.20 12.28 -14.80
N HIS A 111 12.38 11.86 -13.83
CA HIS A 111 11.23 12.65 -13.38
C HIS A 111 11.52 13.50 -12.14
N LEU A 112 12.67 13.33 -11.48
CA LEU A 112 12.99 14.01 -10.22
C LEU A 112 12.91 15.55 -10.27
N PRO A 113 13.32 16.25 -11.35
CA PRO A 113 13.18 17.71 -11.42
C PRO A 113 11.72 18.20 -11.33
N PHE A 114 10.76 17.31 -11.58
CA PHE A 114 9.33 17.59 -11.61
C PHE A 114 8.56 16.92 -10.46
N CYS A 115 9.28 16.34 -9.51
CA CYS A 115 8.72 15.57 -8.40
C CYS A 115 8.82 16.36 -7.09
N ASN A 116 7.74 16.35 -6.31
CA ASN A 116 7.74 16.79 -4.92
C ASN A 116 6.84 15.88 -4.10
N ALA A 117 7.29 15.42 -2.94
CA ALA A 117 6.53 14.51 -2.10
C ALA A 117 6.33 15.08 -0.70
N ARG A 118 5.16 14.82 -0.12
CA ARG A 118 4.84 15.08 1.28
C ARG A 118 4.29 13.81 1.91
N VAL A 119 4.55 13.62 3.18
CA VAL A 119 4.13 12.41 3.90
C VAL A 119 3.15 12.73 5.02
N SER A 120 2.32 11.77 5.37
CA SER A 120 1.42 11.83 6.52
C SER A 120 1.17 10.42 7.05
N ALA A 121 0.75 10.30 8.31
CA ALA A 121 0.29 9.03 8.86
C ALA A 121 -0.77 9.26 9.93
N LEU A 122 -1.68 8.31 10.08
CA LEU A 122 -2.76 8.36 11.04
C LEU A 122 -3.09 6.96 11.57
N GLY A 123 -3.03 6.78 12.89
CA GLY A 123 -3.48 5.58 13.57
C GLY A 123 -5.00 5.52 13.72
N THR A 124 -5.58 4.32 13.54
CA THR A 124 -7.03 4.08 13.66
C THR A 124 -7.40 3.16 14.83
N GLY A 125 -6.43 2.58 15.52
CA GLY A 125 -6.67 1.77 16.72
C GLY A 125 -7.37 2.53 17.86
N PRO A 126 -7.68 1.86 18.98
CA PRO A 126 -8.34 2.49 20.13
C PRO A 126 -7.66 3.80 20.54
N LEU A 127 -8.43 4.89 20.66
CA LEU A 127 -7.93 6.26 20.93
C LEU A 127 -7.01 6.85 19.85
N GLY A 128 -6.98 6.28 18.65
CA GLY A 128 -6.03 6.64 17.59
C GLY A 128 -4.63 6.04 17.82
N LEU A 129 -4.49 5.14 18.79
CA LEU A 129 -3.26 4.45 19.15
C LEU A 129 -3.34 2.99 18.66
N GLY A 130 -2.27 2.49 18.05
CA GLY A 130 -2.15 1.05 17.76
C GLY A 130 -1.42 0.73 16.46
N ASN A 131 -1.43 -0.55 16.10
CA ASN A 131 -0.79 -1.09 14.90
C ASN A 131 -1.66 -1.05 13.63
N LYS A 132 -2.71 -0.22 13.65
CA LYS A 132 -3.70 -0.08 12.57
C LYS A 132 -3.80 1.38 12.17
N GLY A 133 -3.99 1.64 10.88
CA GLY A 133 -4.12 2.99 10.34
C GLY A 133 -3.62 3.10 8.91
N ALA A 134 -3.05 4.26 8.57
CA ALA A 134 -2.41 4.50 7.29
C ALA A 134 -1.09 5.28 7.40
N VAL A 135 -0.19 5.01 6.46
CA VAL A 135 0.91 5.86 6.04
C VAL A 135 0.62 6.33 4.61
N ALA A 136 0.83 7.60 4.31
CA ALA A 136 0.45 8.16 3.01
C ALA A 136 1.50 9.11 2.45
N VAL A 137 1.58 9.14 1.13
CA VAL A 137 2.44 10.05 0.36
C VAL A 137 1.57 10.85 -0.63
N SER A 138 1.61 12.17 -0.50
CA SER A 138 1.13 13.13 -1.49
C SER A 138 2.28 13.42 -2.44
N LEU A 139 2.23 12.85 -3.64
CA LEU A 139 3.22 12.99 -4.69
C LEU A 139 2.70 13.95 -5.75
N GLN A 140 3.37 15.08 -5.89
CA GLN A 140 3.23 15.97 -7.03
C GLN A 140 4.24 15.53 -8.09
N LEU A 141 3.77 15.13 -9.27
CA LEU A 141 4.62 14.73 -10.39
C LEU A 141 4.21 15.53 -11.62
N TYR A 142 5.13 16.36 -12.11
CA TYR A 142 4.84 17.41 -13.08
C TYR A 142 3.72 18.34 -12.58
N GLY A 143 2.55 18.29 -13.20
CA GLY A 143 1.35 19.03 -12.81
C GLY A 143 0.31 18.19 -12.08
N SER A 144 0.51 16.87 -11.97
CA SER A 144 -0.48 15.95 -11.43
C SER A 144 -0.25 15.62 -9.96
N SER A 145 -1.34 15.42 -9.24
CA SER A 145 -1.33 15.07 -7.81
C SER A 145 -1.79 13.63 -7.56
N LEU A 146 -0.91 12.83 -6.97
CA LEU A 146 -1.14 11.44 -6.60
C LEU A 146 -1.12 11.30 -5.07
N CYS A 147 -2.04 10.52 -4.52
CA CYS A 147 -2.04 10.13 -3.12
C CYS A 147 -1.87 8.61 -3.02
N LEU A 148 -0.74 8.18 -2.48
CA LEU A 148 -0.40 6.76 -2.30
C LEU A 148 -0.59 6.42 -0.82
N VAL A 149 -1.53 5.54 -0.49
CA VAL A 149 -1.99 5.28 0.89
C VAL A 149 -1.77 3.82 1.27
N GLY A 150 -0.71 3.56 2.03
CA GLY A 150 -0.42 2.25 2.64
C GLY A 150 -1.25 2.04 3.90
N VAL A 151 -2.06 0.98 3.95
CA VAL A 151 -2.99 0.74 5.08
C VAL A 151 -2.75 -0.58 5.81
N HIS A 152 -3.17 -0.60 7.07
CA HIS A 152 -3.40 -1.82 7.83
C HIS A 152 -4.70 -1.63 8.63
N LEU A 153 -5.80 -2.22 8.16
CA LEU A 153 -7.13 -2.01 8.74
C LEU A 153 -7.46 -3.05 9.82
N ALA A 154 -8.48 -2.79 10.63
CA ALA A 154 -8.93 -3.67 11.72
C ALA A 154 -9.02 -5.16 11.30
N SER A 155 -8.24 -6.01 11.99
CA SER A 155 -8.21 -7.45 11.78
C SER A 155 -9.39 -8.17 12.43
N GLY A 156 -9.72 -9.38 11.98
CA GLY A 156 -10.74 -10.24 12.59
C GLY A 156 -11.97 -10.43 11.70
N THR A 157 -12.56 -11.61 11.76
CA THR A 157 -13.63 -12.05 10.83
C THR A 157 -14.95 -11.33 11.01
N SER A 158 -15.21 -10.70 12.16
CA SER A 158 -16.47 -9.98 12.43
C SER A 158 -16.30 -8.46 12.46
N ASN A 159 -15.16 -7.94 12.02
CA ASN A 159 -14.79 -6.52 12.15
C ASN A 159 -14.99 -5.69 10.86
N THR A 160 -15.92 -6.10 10.00
CA THR A 160 -16.20 -5.41 8.72
C THR A 160 -16.61 -3.95 8.93
N LEU A 161 -17.47 -3.67 9.91
CA LEU A 161 -17.86 -2.30 10.23
C LEU A 161 -16.67 -1.46 10.70
N ALA A 162 -15.82 -2.02 11.57
CA ALA A 162 -14.62 -1.33 12.05
C ALA A 162 -13.64 -1.00 10.92
N ARG A 163 -13.48 -1.89 9.92
CA ARG A 163 -12.68 -1.61 8.72
C ARG A 163 -13.26 -0.46 7.89
N ASN A 164 -14.59 -0.41 7.71
CA ASN A 164 -15.24 0.70 7.03
C ASN A 164 -15.06 2.03 7.79
N GLU A 165 -15.20 2.00 9.12
CA GLU A 165 -14.98 3.16 10.00
C GLU A 165 -13.53 3.64 9.95
N ASP A 166 -12.56 2.72 9.91
CA ASP A 166 -11.14 3.03 9.72
C ASP A 166 -10.94 3.82 8.41
N VAL A 167 -11.46 3.32 7.28
CA VAL A 167 -11.37 3.99 5.97
C VAL A 167 -12.01 5.38 6.00
N GLY A 168 -13.21 5.50 6.57
CA GLY A 168 -13.91 6.78 6.73
C GLY A 168 -13.09 7.78 7.55
N ARG A 169 -12.54 7.34 8.68
CA ARG A 169 -11.69 8.18 9.55
C ARG A 169 -10.41 8.62 8.83
N LEU A 170 -9.78 7.74 8.07
CA LEU A 170 -8.57 8.06 7.31
C LEU A 170 -8.84 9.12 6.25
N HIS A 171 -9.93 8.99 5.49
CA HIS A 171 -10.37 10.03 4.56
C HIS A 171 -10.65 11.36 5.26
N GLU A 172 -11.36 11.33 6.38
CA GLU A 172 -11.79 12.52 7.09
C GLU A 172 -10.61 13.25 7.77
N ARG A 173 -9.64 12.54 8.33
CA ARG A 173 -8.67 13.11 9.28
C ARG A 173 -7.22 13.10 8.82
N LEU A 174 -6.83 12.28 7.84
CA LEU A 174 -5.46 12.30 7.34
C LEU A 174 -5.22 13.61 6.57
N ARG A 175 -4.16 14.33 6.95
CA ARG A 175 -3.80 15.63 6.37
C ARG A 175 -2.33 15.67 6.00
N PHE A 176 -2.03 16.26 4.85
CA PHE A 176 -0.67 16.54 4.44
C PHE A 176 -0.30 17.96 4.89
N PRO A 177 0.81 18.15 5.62
CA PRO A 177 1.22 19.49 6.05
C PRO A 177 1.50 20.37 4.83
N ASP A 178 1.19 21.67 4.94
CA ASP A 178 1.62 22.65 3.96
C ASP A 178 3.13 22.88 4.14
N ALA A 179 3.89 22.86 3.06
CA ALA A 179 5.34 23.07 3.09
C ALA A 179 5.72 24.55 3.30
N ARG A 180 4.82 25.35 3.89
CA ARG A 180 4.93 26.81 3.97
C ARG A 180 4.72 27.31 5.40
N THR A 181 5.82 27.59 6.09
CA THR A 181 5.87 28.67 7.09
C THR A 181 7.26 29.30 7.09
N ILE A 182 7.67 29.90 5.97
CA ILE A 182 8.48 31.12 6.05
C ILE A 182 7.51 32.28 5.79
N PRO A 183 7.18 33.11 6.80
CA PRO A 183 6.34 34.28 6.61
C PRO A 183 6.88 35.16 5.48
N GLY A 184 6.07 35.41 4.45
CA GLY A 184 6.40 36.32 3.35
C GLY A 184 6.95 35.68 2.07
N LEU A 185 7.16 34.37 1.99
CA LEU A 185 7.61 33.70 0.77
C LEU A 185 6.68 32.55 0.35
N VAL A 186 5.85 32.78 -0.67
CA VAL A 186 5.08 31.72 -1.34
C VAL A 186 6.00 31.07 -2.39
N VAL A 187 6.71 30.01 -2.01
CA VAL A 187 7.67 29.33 -2.91
C VAL A 187 6.95 28.49 -3.98
N ARG A 188 5.80 27.88 -3.65
CA ARG A 188 4.92 27.13 -4.58
C ARG A 188 3.46 27.18 -4.11
N PRO A 189 2.47 27.00 -5.01
CA PRO A 189 1.09 26.77 -4.60
C PRO A 189 1.00 25.51 -3.72
N PRO A 190 0.14 25.49 -2.69
CA PRO A 190 -0.01 24.32 -1.84
C PRO A 190 -0.60 23.16 -2.65
N GLY A 191 0.00 21.98 -2.52
CA GLY A 191 -0.61 20.75 -3.04
C GLY A 191 -1.84 20.35 -2.20
N PRO A 192 -2.61 19.34 -2.64
CA PRO A 192 -3.82 18.85 -1.95
C PRO A 192 -3.59 18.59 -0.45
N ALA A 193 -4.49 19.05 0.42
CA ALA A 193 -4.36 18.91 1.87
C ALA A 193 -4.91 17.57 2.39
N THR A 194 -5.83 16.96 1.66
CA THR A 194 -6.54 15.72 2.04
C THR A 194 -6.40 14.64 0.98
N ILE A 195 -6.67 13.38 1.34
CA ILE A 195 -6.70 12.26 0.37
C ILE A 195 -7.66 12.57 -0.79
N GLY A 196 -8.85 13.07 -0.46
CA GLY A 196 -9.93 13.30 -1.43
C GLY A 196 -9.68 14.42 -2.44
N GLU A 197 -8.77 15.35 -2.16
CA GLU A 197 -8.42 16.47 -3.06
C GLU A 197 -7.41 16.10 -4.16
N HIS A 198 -6.78 14.92 -4.09
CA HIS A 198 -5.84 14.49 -5.13
C HIS A 198 -6.58 14.00 -6.37
N GLU A 199 -6.00 14.28 -7.54
CA GLU A 199 -6.51 13.80 -8.83
C GLU A 199 -6.48 12.27 -8.91
N PHE A 200 -5.43 11.66 -8.37
CA PHE A 200 -5.27 10.22 -8.33
C PHE A 200 -5.05 9.76 -6.90
N VAL A 201 -5.75 8.69 -6.51
CA VAL A 201 -5.56 8.09 -5.19
C VAL A 201 -5.41 6.60 -5.36
N VAL A 202 -4.36 6.02 -4.79
CA VAL A 202 -4.12 4.58 -4.72
C VAL A 202 -4.06 4.18 -3.26
N TRP A 203 -4.88 3.21 -2.87
CA TRP A 203 -4.83 2.54 -1.59
C TRP A 203 -4.22 1.16 -1.78
N LEU A 204 -3.29 0.79 -0.92
CA LEU A 204 -2.60 -0.50 -0.97
C LEU A 204 -2.27 -1.04 0.43
N GLY A 205 -2.27 -2.36 0.59
CA GLY A 205 -1.86 -3.05 1.81
C GLY A 205 -2.93 -3.96 2.41
N ASP A 206 -2.71 -4.40 3.66
CA ASP A 206 -3.62 -5.28 4.41
C ASP A 206 -4.91 -4.56 4.83
N MET A 207 -5.92 -4.67 3.99
CA MET A 207 -7.27 -4.19 4.26
C MET A 207 -8.08 -5.15 5.13
N ASN A 208 -7.59 -6.36 5.39
CA ASN A 208 -8.14 -7.33 6.34
C ASN A 208 -9.59 -7.79 6.13
N TYR A 209 -10.22 -7.47 4.99
CA TYR A 209 -11.54 -8.00 4.62
C TYR A 209 -11.47 -9.50 4.33
N ARG A 210 -12.54 -10.22 4.66
CA ARG A 210 -12.61 -11.68 4.61
C ARG A 210 -13.57 -12.17 3.54
N ILE A 211 -13.58 -13.48 3.31
CA ILE A 211 -14.59 -14.12 2.47
C ILE A 211 -15.78 -14.48 3.35
N ARG A 212 -17.00 -14.12 2.94
CA ARG A 212 -18.26 -14.33 3.66
C ARG A 212 -18.78 -15.77 3.52
N MET A 213 -17.90 -16.74 3.73
CA MET A 213 -18.18 -18.17 3.66
C MET A 213 -17.61 -18.85 4.90
N ALA A 214 -18.15 -20.03 5.25
CA ALA A 214 -17.54 -20.86 6.28
C ALA A 214 -16.14 -21.31 5.84
N ASP A 215 -15.19 -21.37 6.79
CA ASP A 215 -13.80 -21.76 6.54
C ASP A 215 -13.69 -23.05 5.73
N GLU A 216 -14.41 -24.10 6.15
CA GLU A 216 -14.42 -25.37 5.41
C GLU A 216 -14.89 -25.21 3.97
N GLY A 217 -15.84 -24.31 3.70
CA GLY A 217 -16.33 -24.03 2.35
C GLY A 217 -15.24 -23.38 1.49
N VAL A 218 -14.55 -22.38 2.03
CA VAL A 218 -13.43 -21.72 1.36
C VAL A 218 -12.31 -22.73 1.08
N ARG A 219 -11.91 -23.52 2.09
CA ARG A 219 -10.85 -24.52 1.94
C ARG A 219 -11.23 -25.61 0.94
N ARG A 220 -12.46 -26.11 0.96
CA ARG A 220 -12.95 -27.06 -0.06
C ARG A 220 -12.89 -26.46 -1.47
N ALA A 221 -13.31 -25.21 -1.64
CA ALA A 221 -13.23 -24.52 -2.93
C ALA A 221 -11.76 -24.42 -3.42
N MET A 222 -10.83 -24.12 -2.52
CA MET A 222 -9.40 -24.06 -2.83
C MET A 222 -8.76 -25.41 -3.19
N THR A 223 -9.42 -26.55 -2.93
CA THR A 223 -8.95 -27.87 -3.39
C THR A 223 -9.35 -28.22 -4.83
N ALA A 224 -10.25 -27.44 -5.45
CA ALA A 224 -10.66 -27.65 -6.84
C ALA A 224 -9.55 -27.23 -7.83
N THR A 225 -9.58 -27.79 -9.05
CA THR A 225 -8.60 -27.48 -10.10
C THR A 225 -9.31 -27.15 -11.42
N PRO A 226 -9.34 -25.86 -11.85
CA PRO A 226 -8.90 -24.67 -11.11
C PRO A 226 -9.85 -24.32 -9.93
N PRO A 227 -9.38 -23.60 -8.91
CA PRO A 227 -10.25 -23.07 -7.86
C PRO A 227 -11.32 -22.13 -8.46
N PRO A 228 -12.55 -22.11 -7.90
CA PRO A 228 -13.63 -21.25 -8.38
C PRO A 228 -13.46 -19.82 -7.86
N LEU A 229 -12.39 -19.13 -8.28
CA LEU A 229 -12.01 -17.80 -7.77
C LEU A 229 -13.12 -16.75 -7.94
N ALA A 230 -13.89 -16.81 -9.03
CA ALA A 230 -15.00 -15.88 -9.26
C ALA A 230 -16.13 -16.03 -8.22
N GLU A 231 -16.42 -17.24 -7.77
CA GLU A 231 -17.43 -17.50 -6.73
C GLU A 231 -16.94 -17.00 -5.37
N LEU A 232 -15.68 -17.30 -5.03
CA LEU A 232 -15.05 -16.80 -3.82
C LEU A 232 -14.99 -15.26 -3.79
N ALA A 233 -14.64 -14.63 -4.92
CA ALA A 233 -14.61 -13.18 -5.05
C ALA A 233 -16.00 -12.55 -4.96
N ALA A 234 -17.06 -13.24 -5.42
CA ALA A 234 -18.43 -12.78 -5.24
C ALA A 234 -18.86 -12.78 -3.76
N ALA A 235 -18.25 -13.63 -2.94
CA ALA A 235 -18.45 -13.69 -1.49
C ALA A 235 -17.49 -12.79 -0.68
N ASP A 236 -16.60 -12.03 -1.32
CA ASP A 236 -15.67 -11.11 -0.63
C ASP A 236 -16.42 -9.97 0.09
N GLU A 237 -16.08 -9.75 1.37
CA GLU A 237 -16.60 -8.64 2.16
C GLU A 237 -16.27 -7.28 1.55
N LEU A 238 -15.04 -7.04 1.09
CA LEU A 238 -14.66 -5.72 0.55
C LEU A 238 -15.49 -5.41 -0.70
N ARG A 239 -15.62 -6.38 -1.60
CA ARG A 239 -16.48 -6.27 -2.78
C ARG A 239 -17.92 -5.94 -2.39
N PHE A 240 -18.49 -6.65 -1.41
CA PHE A 240 -19.86 -6.42 -0.97
C PHE A 240 -20.06 -5.03 -0.37
N GLU A 241 -19.16 -4.58 0.50
CA GLU A 241 -19.22 -3.26 1.14
C GLU A 241 -19.08 -2.13 0.11
N ARG A 242 -18.23 -2.31 -0.91
CA ARG A 242 -18.05 -1.36 -2.02
C ARG A 242 -19.27 -1.27 -2.91
N LEU A 243 -19.82 -2.40 -3.35
CA LEU A 243 -21.03 -2.43 -4.18
C LEU A 243 -22.24 -1.83 -3.46
N ALA A 244 -22.27 -1.92 -2.13
CA ALA A 244 -23.29 -1.28 -1.33
C ALA A 244 -23.01 0.20 -1.00
N GLY A 245 -21.92 0.77 -1.52
CA GLY A 245 -21.54 2.17 -1.32
C GLY A 245 -21.13 2.54 0.10
N ARG A 246 -20.81 1.56 0.96
CA ARG A 246 -20.47 1.79 2.38
C ARG A 246 -19.00 2.11 2.61
N VAL A 247 -18.13 1.74 1.67
CA VAL A 247 -16.69 2.00 1.74
C VAL A 247 -16.12 2.18 0.34
N PHE A 248 -15.04 2.96 0.20
CA PHE A 248 -14.35 3.17 -1.08
C PHE A 248 -15.28 3.57 -2.24
N ALA A 249 -16.25 4.44 -1.98
CA ALA A 249 -17.14 4.95 -3.02
C ALA A 249 -16.34 5.70 -4.11
N GLY A 250 -16.59 5.36 -5.38
CA GLY A 250 -15.87 5.91 -6.53
C GLY A 250 -14.45 5.34 -6.75
N TYR A 251 -14.03 4.36 -5.95
CA TYR A 251 -12.79 3.62 -6.21
C TYR A 251 -13.08 2.36 -7.02
N GLU A 252 -12.11 1.99 -7.85
CA GLU A 252 -12.04 0.78 -8.64
C GLU A 252 -11.04 -0.22 -8.04
N GLU A 253 -11.19 -1.47 -8.46
CA GLU A 253 -10.29 -2.56 -8.10
C GLU A 253 -10.31 -3.57 -9.23
N ALA A 254 -9.15 -4.17 -9.50
CA ALA A 254 -9.03 -5.20 -10.50
C ALA A 254 -9.77 -6.49 -10.09
N PRO A 255 -10.18 -7.33 -11.06
CA PRO A 255 -10.70 -8.65 -10.76
C PRO A 255 -9.71 -9.50 -9.96
N LEU A 256 -10.19 -10.20 -8.92
CA LEU A 256 -9.37 -11.11 -8.11
C LEU A 256 -9.19 -12.44 -8.84
N LEU A 257 -8.22 -12.50 -9.75
CA LEU A 257 -7.90 -13.67 -10.57
C LEU A 257 -6.80 -14.56 -9.98
N PHE A 258 -6.42 -14.31 -8.73
CA PHE A 258 -5.36 -15.00 -8.00
C PHE A 258 -5.88 -15.61 -6.69
N ALA A 259 -5.15 -16.57 -6.12
CA ALA A 259 -5.54 -17.23 -4.88
C ALA A 259 -5.57 -16.25 -3.68
N PRO A 260 -6.42 -16.47 -2.67
CA PRO A 260 -6.37 -15.71 -1.42
C PRO A 260 -4.96 -15.64 -0.82
N THR A 261 -4.53 -14.44 -0.42
CA THR A 261 -3.17 -14.13 0.07
C THR A 261 -2.96 -14.41 1.56
N TYR A 262 -4.05 -14.57 2.29
CA TYR A 262 -4.06 -14.84 3.72
C TYR A 262 -4.75 -16.17 4.00
N LYS A 263 -4.33 -17.01 4.95
CA LYS A 263 -3.05 -17.02 5.67
C LYS A 263 -2.34 -18.33 5.39
N TYR A 264 -1.05 -18.27 5.07
CA TYR A 264 -0.20 -19.43 4.84
C TYR A 264 0.62 -19.80 6.08
N ASP A 265 1.00 -21.08 6.16
CA ASP A 265 2.08 -21.53 7.03
C ASP A 265 3.42 -21.04 6.45
N ARG A 266 4.31 -20.55 7.32
CA ARG A 266 5.56 -19.89 6.91
C ARG A 266 6.42 -20.84 6.09
N GLY A 267 6.91 -20.37 4.94
CA GLY A 267 7.79 -21.15 4.04
C GLY A 267 7.05 -22.20 3.21
N THR A 268 5.72 -22.12 3.10
CA THR A 268 4.91 -23.09 2.35
C THR A 268 3.75 -22.41 1.61
N ASP A 269 3.21 -23.08 0.60
CA ASP A 269 1.95 -22.72 -0.07
C ASP A 269 0.72 -23.35 0.61
N VAL A 270 0.86 -23.81 1.85
CA VAL A 270 -0.22 -24.45 2.61
C VAL A 270 -0.92 -23.42 3.48
N TYR A 271 -2.25 -23.34 3.38
CA TYR A 271 -3.06 -22.47 4.24
C TYR A 271 -3.06 -22.92 5.71
N ASP A 272 -3.05 -21.94 6.62
CA ASP A 272 -2.89 -22.04 8.08
C ASP A 272 -3.40 -23.35 8.68
N THR A 273 -2.46 -24.22 9.08
CA THR A 273 -2.76 -25.49 9.76
C THR A 273 -2.70 -25.38 11.29
N SER A 274 -2.37 -24.19 11.81
CA SER A 274 -2.30 -23.93 13.25
C SER A 274 -3.64 -24.15 13.94
N HIS A 275 -3.63 -24.20 15.28
CA HIS A 275 -4.85 -24.28 16.09
C HIS A 275 -5.85 -23.14 15.83
N LYS A 276 -5.39 -22.01 15.26
CA LYS A 276 -6.26 -20.86 14.95
C LYS A 276 -7.07 -21.08 13.67
N LYS A 277 -6.63 -21.98 12.78
CA LYS A 277 -7.27 -22.37 11.51
C LYS A 277 -7.93 -21.19 10.80
N ARG A 278 -7.17 -20.15 10.52
CA ARG A 278 -7.74 -18.95 9.91
C ARG A 278 -8.19 -19.26 8.49
N ALA A 279 -9.40 -18.84 8.14
CA ALA A 279 -9.93 -19.05 6.80
C ALA A 279 -9.13 -18.26 5.75
N PRO A 280 -8.93 -18.83 4.55
CA PRO A 280 -8.31 -18.10 3.46
C PRO A 280 -9.08 -16.80 3.11
N ALA A 281 -8.37 -15.72 2.79
CA ALA A 281 -8.96 -14.44 2.41
C ALA A 281 -8.00 -13.58 1.55
N TRP A 282 -8.56 -12.67 0.75
CA TRP A 282 -7.81 -11.59 0.10
C TRP A 282 -7.75 -10.40 1.03
N CYS A 283 -6.76 -10.41 1.92
CA CYS A 283 -6.51 -9.33 2.86
C CYS A 283 -5.73 -8.17 2.21
N ASP A 284 -4.81 -8.48 1.30
CA ASP A 284 -3.89 -7.53 0.67
C ASP A 284 -4.47 -7.05 -0.66
N ARG A 285 -4.77 -5.75 -0.77
CA ARG A 285 -5.59 -5.19 -1.85
C ARG A 285 -4.97 -3.94 -2.43
N ILE A 286 -5.31 -3.64 -3.69
CA ILE A 286 -4.96 -2.40 -4.36
C ILE A 286 -6.24 -1.81 -4.95
N LEU A 287 -6.60 -0.60 -4.53
CA LEU A 287 -7.74 0.14 -5.04
C LEU A 287 -7.30 1.51 -5.51
N TRP A 288 -7.92 2.01 -6.56
CA TRP A 288 -7.59 3.33 -7.08
C TRP A 288 -8.83 4.15 -7.42
N ARG A 289 -8.71 5.47 -7.35
CA ARG A 289 -9.73 6.40 -7.82
C ARG A 289 -9.11 7.24 -8.91
N GLU A 290 -9.70 7.16 -10.08
CA GLU A 290 -9.29 7.93 -11.25
C GLU A 290 -9.98 9.29 -11.27
N SER A 291 -9.23 10.31 -11.71
CA SER A 291 -9.78 11.43 -12.47
C SER A 291 -9.89 10.99 -13.94
N GLU A 292 -10.71 11.65 -14.76
CA GLU A 292 -10.92 11.39 -16.22
C GLU A 292 -9.64 11.52 -17.10
N LEU A 293 -8.45 11.39 -16.53
CA LEU A 293 -7.13 11.57 -17.12
C LEU A 293 -6.23 10.34 -16.90
N VAL A 294 -6.71 9.25 -16.28
CA VAL A 294 -5.95 8.00 -16.09
C VAL A 294 -6.64 6.84 -16.80
N THR A 295 -5.85 5.80 -17.06
CA THR A 295 -6.30 4.55 -17.67
C THR A 295 -5.54 3.40 -17.02
N LEU A 296 -6.25 2.36 -16.61
CA LEU A 296 -5.68 1.09 -16.20
C LEU A 296 -5.00 0.41 -17.40
N LEU A 297 -3.71 0.12 -17.29
CA LEU A 297 -2.92 -0.54 -18.34
C LEU A 297 -2.90 -2.06 -18.17
N GLY A 298 -2.89 -2.53 -16.92
CA GLY A 298 -2.89 -3.95 -16.58
C GLY A 298 -3.15 -4.16 -15.10
N ALA A 299 -3.72 -5.32 -14.77
CA ALA A 299 -3.92 -5.70 -13.37
C ALA A 299 -3.90 -7.21 -13.16
N ASP A 300 -2.92 -7.67 -12.38
CA ASP A 300 -2.82 -9.00 -11.78
C ASP A 300 -2.58 -8.84 -10.26
N ASN A 301 -1.55 -9.49 -9.69
CA ASN A 301 -1.00 -9.10 -8.38
C ASN A 301 -0.20 -7.78 -8.44
N VAL A 302 -0.08 -7.18 -9.61
CA VAL A 302 0.51 -5.87 -9.90
C VAL A 302 -0.55 -5.01 -10.59
N VAL A 303 -0.66 -3.74 -10.22
CA VAL A 303 -1.55 -2.77 -10.90
C VAL A 303 -0.71 -1.73 -11.62
N GLU A 304 -0.91 -1.61 -12.94
CA GLU A 304 -0.25 -0.62 -13.78
C GLU A 304 -1.22 0.48 -14.21
N LEU A 305 -0.90 1.74 -13.90
CA LEU A 305 -1.72 2.91 -14.23
C LEU A 305 -0.95 3.84 -15.16
N GLY A 306 -1.63 4.35 -16.19
CA GLY A 306 -1.09 5.31 -17.15
C GLY A 306 -1.98 6.55 -17.31
N ARG A 307 -1.45 7.61 -17.92
CA ARG A 307 -2.24 8.80 -18.27
C ARG A 307 -3.05 8.55 -19.54
N SER A 308 -4.36 8.80 -19.48
CA SER A 308 -5.24 8.74 -20.64
C SER A 308 -4.82 9.80 -21.68
N ALA A 309 -4.59 9.36 -22.92
CA ALA A 309 -4.38 10.26 -24.04
C ALA A 309 -5.70 10.93 -24.41
N ARG A 310 -6.04 12.08 -23.81
CA ARG A 310 -7.15 12.90 -24.31
C ARG A 310 -6.77 13.45 -25.68
N ASN A 311 -7.20 12.78 -26.74
CA ASN A 311 -7.26 13.35 -28.07
C ASN A 311 -8.69 13.26 -28.61
N GLY A 312 -9.25 14.43 -28.91
CA GLY A 312 -10.44 14.56 -29.71
C GLY A 312 -10.24 13.90 -31.06
N ALA A 313 -10.81 12.72 -31.23
CA ALA A 313 -11.16 12.17 -32.51
C ALA A 313 -12.60 11.68 -32.40
N GLN A 314 -13.53 12.52 -32.85
CA GLN A 314 -14.85 12.04 -33.28
C GLN A 314 -14.61 10.81 -34.15
N ALA A 315 -15.13 9.67 -33.72
CA ALA A 315 -15.24 8.48 -34.55
C ALA A 315 -15.99 8.89 -35.83
N ARG A 316 -15.26 9.00 -36.95
CA ARG A 316 -15.90 9.08 -38.26
C ARG A 316 -16.54 7.71 -38.53
N PRO A 317 -17.82 7.67 -38.95
CA PRO A 317 -18.49 6.41 -39.22
C PRO A 317 -17.80 5.70 -40.39
N GLU A 318 -17.60 4.40 -40.23
CA GLU A 318 -17.05 3.52 -41.25
C GLU A 318 -17.83 3.66 -42.56
N ALA A 319 -17.13 4.09 -43.61
CA ALA A 319 -17.64 4.04 -44.96
C ALA A 319 -17.72 2.57 -45.38
N ARG A 320 -18.94 2.06 -45.52
CA ARG A 320 -19.24 0.87 -46.32
C ARG A 320 -18.52 0.98 -47.66
N ARG A 321 -17.63 0.04 -47.96
CA ARG A 321 -17.32 -0.36 -49.33
C ARG A 321 -17.52 -1.86 -49.44
N GLY A 322 -18.59 -2.21 -50.15
CA GLY A 322 -18.75 -3.56 -50.65
C GLY A 322 -17.78 -3.83 -51.80
N SER A 323 -17.46 -5.10 -51.94
CA SER A 323 -17.28 -5.81 -53.21
C SER A 323 -17.81 -7.21 -53.00
#